data_AF-A0A1H8JQ24-F1
#
_entry.id   AF-A0A1H8JQ24-F1
#
_cell.length_a   1.000
_cell.length_b   1.000
_cell.length_c   1.000
_cell.angle_alpha   90.00
_cell.angle_beta   90.00
_cell.angle_gamma   90.00
#
_symmetry.space_group_name_H-M   'P 1'
#
loop_
_entity.id
_entity.type
_entity.pdbx_description
1 polymer ?
#
loop_
_entity_poly.entity_id
_entity_poly.type
_entity_poly.pdbx_seq_one_letter_code
_entity_poly.pdbx_strand_id
1 'polypeptide(L)'
;MDSFFLMGAKPLVQDSPSMKLHELLDWHSIAGHLKGLYQREKSGAGGPEPYNRLGMFKLMLLGQWHGLSDAQLEQALRVRLDFMVFTGF
;
A
#
# COMPACT_ATOMS: atom_id res chain seq x y z
N MET A 1 -10.76 -7.95 -2.69
CA MET A 1 -11.10 -8.71 -1.48
C MET A 1 -9.94 -8.54 -0.53
N ASP A 2 -10.20 -8.05 0.67
CA ASP A 2 -9.17 -8.03 1.71
C ASP A 2 -8.84 -9.48 2.07
N SER A 3 -7.56 -9.81 2.22
CA SER A 3 -7.16 -11.16 2.57
C SER A 3 -7.69 -11.51 3.98
N PHE A 4 -7.96 -12.80 4.22
CA PHE A 4 -8.41 -13.27 5.54
C PHE A 4 -7.47 -12.82 6.67
N PHE A 5 -6.15 -12.82 6.40
CA PHE A 5 -5.12 -12.33 7.32
C PHE A 5 -5.29 -10.85 7.65
N LEU A 6 -5.49 -10.00 6.63
CA LEU A 6 -5.66 -8.56 6.85
C LEU A 6 -6.94 -8.25 7.65
N MET A 7 -8.00 -9.04 7.45
CA MET A 7 -9.24 -8.89 8.22
C MET A 7 -9.02 -9.15 9.72
N GLY A 8 -8.21 -10.16 10.08
CA GLY A 8 -7.84 -10.44 11.47
C GLY A 8 -6.82 -9.46 12.05
N ALA A 9 -5.95 -8.89 11.21
CA ALA A 9 -4.92 -7.94 11.63
C ALA A 9 -5.45 -6.51 11.84
N LYS A 10 -6.46 -6.10 11.07
CA LYS A 10 -6.99 -4.72 11.08
C LYS A 10 -7.39 -4.22 12.48
N PRO A 11 -8.11 -4.98 13.32
CA PRO A 11 -8.44 -4.54 14.68
C PRO A 11 -7.22 -4.29 15.58
N LEU A 12 -6.10 -4.97 15.31
CA LEU A 12 -4.87 -4.83 16.11
C LEU A 12 -4.12 -3.52 15.85
N VAL A 13 -4.39 -2.87 14.70
CA VAL A 13 -3.67 -1.68 14.25
C VAL A 13 -4.58 -0.48 13.97
N GLN A 14 -5.89 -0.64 14.17
CA GLN A 14 -6.91 0.40 13.89
C GLN A 14 -6.61 1.72 14.60
N ASP A 15 -6.04 1.67 15.81
CA ASP A 15 -5.73 2.85 16.62
C ASP A 15 -4.40 3.53 16.24
N SER A 16 -3.63 2.93 15.34
CA SER A 16 -2.36 3.50 14.89
C SER A 16 -2.56 4.83 14.13
N PRO A 17 -1.61 5.78 14.21
CA PRO A 17 -1.70 7.04 13.47
C PRO A 17 -1.86 6.84 11.96
N SER A 18 -1.16 5.85 11.40
CA SER A 18 -1.23 5.52 9.97
C SER A 18 -2.63 5.07 9.57
N MET A 19 -3.31 4.24 10.37
CA MET A 19 -4.67 3.79 10.06
C MET A 19 -5.72 4.88 10.21
N LYS A 20 -5.56 5.79 11.20
CA LYS A 20 -6.42 6.98 11.29
C LYS A 20 -6.28 7.87 10.06
N LEU A 21 -5.06 8.08 9.56
CA LEU A 21 -4.83 8.80 8.30
C LEU A 21 -5.43 8.05 7.10
N HIS A 22 -5.37 6.72 7.11
CA HIS A 22 -5.96 5.91 6.05
C HIS A 22 -7.47 6.14 5.92
N GLU A 23 -8.19 6.24 7.04
CA GLU A 23 -9.64 6.47 7.03
C GLU A 23 -10.03 7.88 6.55
N LEU A 24 -9.12 8.85 6.63
CA LEU A 24 -9.36 10.23 6.20
C LEU A 24 -9.15 10.44 4.68
N LEU A 25 -8.48 9.51 4.01
CA LEU A 25 -8.11 9.65 2.60
C LEU A 25 -9.10 8.91 1.69
N ASP A 26 -9.58 9.60 0.64
CA ASP A 26 -10.35 8.96 -0.42
C ASP A 26 -9.42 8.17 -1.36
N TRP A 27 -9.18 6.91 -0.98
CA TRP A 27 -8.36 5.99 -1.76
C TRP A 27 -8.97 5.64 -3.12
N HIS A 28 -10.28 5.76 -3.30
CA HIS A 28 -10.93 5.46 -4.58
C HIS A 28 -10.59 6.55 -5.60
N SER A 29 -10.72 7.82 -5.21
CA SER A 29 -10.33 8.96 -6.05
C SER A 29 -8.85 8.92 -6.40
N ILE A 30 -7.98 8.69 -5.40
CA ILE A 30 -6.53 8.53 -5.62
C ILE A 30 -6.23 7.39 -6.60
N ALA A 31 -6.85 6.22 -6.42
CA ALA A 31 -6.67 5.10 -7.34
C ALA A 31 -7.10 5.44 -8.78
N GLY A 32 -8.13 6.28 -8.96
CA GLY A 32 -8.53 6.82 -10.25
C GLY A 32 -7.42 7.61 -10.93
N HIS A 33 -6.71 8.47 -10.18
CA HIS A 33 -5.57 9.24 -10.68
C HIS A 33 -4.34 8.39 -11.00
N LEU A 34 -4.18 7.24 -10.36
CA LEU A 34 -3.07 6.32 -10.61
C LEU A 34 -3.29 5.42 -11.85
N LYS A 35 -4.47 5.48 -12.48
CA LYS A 35 -4.74 4.69 -13.71
C LYS A 35 -3.95 5.22 -14.90
N GLY A 36 -3.39 4.31 -15.69
CA GLY A 36 -2.71 4.66 -16.94
C GLY A 36 -1.31 5.24 -16.78
N LEU A 37 -0.78 5.34 -15.56
CA LEU A 37 0.61 5.70 -15.27
C LEU A 37 1.59 4.62 -15.76
N TYR A 38 1.18 3.35 -15.70
CA TYR A 38 2.05 2.26 -16.10
C TYR A 38 1.70 1.79 -17.52
N GLN A 39 2.62 2.02 -18.45
CA GLN A 39 2.42 1.76 -19.89
C GLN A 39 2.18 0.26 -20.19
N ARG A 40 2.65 -0.64 -19.32
CA ARG A 40 2.39 -2.09 -19.44
C ARG A 40 0.92 -2.48 -19.25
N GLU A 41 0.14 -1.65 -18.56
CA GLU A 41 -1.31 -1.84 -18.48
C GLU A 41 -1.98 -1.74 -19.86
N LYS A 42 -1.37 -0.95 -20.74
CA LYS A 42 -1.87 -0.68 -22.10
C LYS A 42 -1.26 -1.63 -23.13
N SER A 43 0.00 -2.05 -22.93
CA SER A 43 0.74 -2.82 -23.94
C SER A 43 0.61 -4.34 -23.81
N GLY A 44 0.19 -4.88 -22.65
CA GLY A 44 0.10 -6.33 -22.44
C GLY A 44 1.43 -7.09 -22.61
N ALA A 45 2.56 -6.37 -22.58
CA ALA A 45 3.87 -6.95 -22.80
C ALA A 45 4.21 -7.95 -21.67
N GLY A 46 4.51 -9.20 -22.03
CA GLY A 46 4.73 -10.31 -21.11
C GLY A 46 5.77 -10.06 -20.02
N GLY A 47 5.67 -10.78 -18.91
CA GLY A 47 6.50 -10.66 -17.71
C GLY A 47 5.68 -10.92 -16.43
N PRO A 48 6.29 -10.81 -15.23
CA PRO A 48 5.58 -10.93 -13.97
C PRO A 48 4.47 -9.88 -13.85
N GLU A 49 3.37 -10.26 -13.20
CA GLU A 49 2.26 -9.34 -12.93
C GLU A 49 2.76 -8.15 -12.09
N PRO A 50 2.47 -6.90 -12.49
CA PRO A 50 2.90 -5.73 -11.73
C PRO A 50 2.18 -5.67 -10.38
N TYR A 51 2.88 -5.16 -9.36
CA TYR A 51 2.28 -4.92 -8.05
C TYR A 51 1.07 -4.00 -8.12
N ASN A 52 0.18 -4.13 -7.12
CA ASN A 52 -0.95 -3.23 -6.96
C ASN A 52 -0.47 -1.77 -6.85
N ARG A 53 -0.90 -0.93 -7.80
CA ARG A 53 -0.50 0.48 -7.90
C ARG A 53 -0.87 1.31 -6.67
N LEU A 54 -2.06 1.08 -6.12
CA LEU A 54 -2.49 1.79 -4.92
C LEU A 54 -1.67 1.34 -3.70
N GLY A 55 -1.39 0.04 -3.57
CA GLY A 55 -0.52 -0.49 -2.52
C GLY A 55 0.88 0.09 -2.61
N MET A 56 1.45 0.18 -3.81
CA MET A 56 2.76 0.81 -4.04
C MET A 56 2.76 2.29 -3.70
N PHE A 57 1.73 3.04 -4.11
CA PHE A 57 1.60 4.44 -3.76
C PHE A 57 1.53 4.66 -2.23
N LYS A 58 0.76 3.84 -1.53
CA LYS A 58 0.68 3.85 -0.06
C LYS A 58 2.02 3.54 0.59
N LEU A 59 2.77 2.59 0.03
CA LEU A 59 4.11 2.25 0.51
C LEU A 59 5.06 3.46 0.39
N MET A 60 5.00 4.20 -0.72
CA MET A 60 5.78 5.44 -0.88
C MET A 60 5.39 6.51 0.16
N LEU A 61 4.10 6.67 0.47
CA LEU A 61 3.65 7.58 1.53
C LEU A 61 4.26 7.21 2.89
N LEU A 62 4.23 5.92 3.26
CA LEU A 62 4.84 5.45 4.50
C LEU A 62 6.36 5.68 4.51
N GLY A 63 7.05 5.45 3.39
CA GLY A 63 8.47 5.75 3.24
C GLY A 63 8.77 7.23 3.50
N GLN A 64 8.00 8.14 2.89
CA GLN A 64 8.16 9.58 3.07
C GLN A 64 7.83 10.05 4.49
N TRP A 65 6.74 9.58 5.09
CA TRP A 65 6.33 9.99 6.45
C TRP A 65 7.27 9.50 7.54
N HIS A 66 7.91 8.35 7.33
CA HIS A 66 8.85 7.76 8.30
C HIS A 66 10.32 8.02 7.95
N GLY A 67 10.63 8.71 6.84
CA GLY A 67 11.99 8.99 6.40
C GLY A 67 12.80 7.74 6.10
N LEU A 68 12.17 6.70 5.55
CA LEU A 68 12.80 5.40 5.30
C LEU A 68 13.42 5.34 3.90
N SER A 69 14.60 4.72 3.80
CA SER A 69 15.13 4.25 2.52
C SER A 69 14.36 3.04 2.00
N ASP A 70 14.54 2.69 0.73
CA ASP A 70 13.85 1.54 0.10
C ASP A 70 14.11 0.23 0.86
N ALA A 71 15.35 -0.02 1.29
CA ALA A 71 15.69 -1.21 2.06
C ALA A 71 15.04 -1.21 3.45
N GLN A 72 14.96 -0.05 4.11
CA GLN A 72 14.28 0.09 5.39
C GLN A 72 12.76 -0.06 5.24
N LEU A 73 12.20 0.42 4.14
CA LEU A 73 10.78 0.31 3.83
C LEU A 73 10.38 -1.14 3.55
N GLU A 74 11.20 -1.89 2.80
CA GLU A 74 11.02 -3.33 2.61
C GLU A 74 11.08 -4.08 3.96
N GLN A 75 12.09 -3.77 4.79
CA GLN A 75 12.21 -4.40 6.10
C GLN A 75 11.03 -4.03 7.02
N ALA A 76 10.57 -2.78 7.00
CA ALA A 76 9.40 -2.33 7.73
C ALA A 76 8.16 -3.10 7.29
N LEU A 77 7.93 -3.27 5.98
CA LEU A 77 6.79 -4.02 5.47
C LEU A 77 6.77 -5.49 5.95
N ARG A 78 7.94 -6.10 6.17
CA ARG A 78 8.06 -7.46 6.70
C ARG A 78 7.72 -7.61 8.18
N VAL A 79 8.01 -6.58 8.99
CA VAL A 79 7.95 -6.69 10.46
C VAL A 79 6.83 -5.88 11.10
N ARG A 80 6.32 -4.85 10.41
CA ARG A 80 5.32 -3.91 10.91
C ARG A 80 3.94 -4.24 10.36
N LEU A 81 3.09 -4.76 11.24
CA LEU A 81 1.71 -5.11 10.91
C LEU A 81 0.90 -3.90 10.42
N ASP A 82 1.14 -2.72 10.99
CA ASP A 82 0.47 -1.48 10.57
C ASP A 82 0.82 -1.09 9.13
N PHE A 83 2.06 -1.31 8.70
CA PHE A 83 2.48 -1.06 7.31
C PHE A 83 1.82 -2.02 6.33
N MET A 84 1.79 -3.31 6.70
CA MET A 84 1.15 -4.36 5.89
C MET A 84 -0.34 -4.08 5.73
N VAL A 85 -1.05 -3.77 6.82
CA VAL A 85 -2.49 -3.44 6.78
C VAL A 85 -2.77 -2.14 6.03
N PHE A 86 -1.95 -1.10 6.23
CA PHE A 86 -2.12 0.17 5.54
C PHE A 86 -2.02 0.03 4.01
N THR A 87 -1.00 -0.71 3.55
CA THR A 87 -0.70 -0.91 2.13
C THR A 87 -1.58 -1.97 1.47
N GLY A 88 -1.99 -3.00 2.21
CA GLY A 88 -2.76 -4.13 1.70
C GLY A 88 -1.92 -5.15 0.92
N PHE A 89 -0.60 -5.20 1.18
CA PHE A 89 0.29 -6.24 0.66
C PHE A 89 0.21 -7.54 1.47
#